data_AF-A0A7X7VW17-F1
#
_entry.id   AF-A0A7X7VW17-F1
#
_cell.length_a   1.000
_cell.length_b   1.000
_cell.length_c   1.000
_cell.angle_alpha   90.00
_cell.angle_beta   90.00
_cell.angle_gamma   90.00
#
_symmetry.space_group_name_H-M   'P 1'
#
loop_
_entity.id
_entity.type
_entity.pdbx_description
1 polymer ?
#
loop_
_entity_poly.entity_id
_entity_poly.type
_entity_poly.pdbx_seq_one_letter_code
_entity_poly.pdbx_strand_id
1 'polypeptide(L)' 'PPRFTRIIARYANSPAALAEAGVAYATDQIVDLLAAGVDGIHLYTMNRPETTRRIMGNIGQIRKTASPEGREKG' A
#
# COMPACT_ATOMS: atom_id res chain seq x y z
N PRO A 1 -10.92 -1.79 11.70
CA PRO A 1 -10.58 -0.34 11.61
C PRO A 1 -11.68 0.48 10.93
N PRO A 2 -12.09 1.65 11.45
CA PRO A 2 -13.25 2.39 10.94
C PRO A 2 -13.13 2.84 9.47
N ARG A 3 -11.91 3.18 9.00
CA ARG A 3 -11.69 3.56 7.58
C ARG A 3 -11.86 2.37 6.64
N PHE A 4 -11.32 1.20 7.00
CA PHE A 4 -11.47 -0.02 6.21
C PHE A 4 -12.94 -0.43 6.08
N THR A 5 -13.69 -0.48 7.20
CA THR A 5 -15.11 -0.84 7.19
C THR A 5 -15.94 0.10 6.31
N ARG A 6 -15.65 1.42 6.33
CA ARG A 6 -16.32 2.40 5.45
C ARG A 6 -16.05 2.15 3.98
N ILE A 7 -14.80 1.82 3.60
CA ILE A 7 -14.44 1.50 2.22
C ILE A 7 -15.21 0.27 1.74
N ILE A 8 -15.20 -0.81 2.51
CA ILE A 8 -15.93 -2.04 2.17
C ILE A 8 -17.42 -1.73 2.00
N ALA A 9 -18.05 -1.09 2.98
CA ALA A 9 -19.48 -0.78 2.94
C ALA A 9 -19.86 0.10 1.74
N ARG A 10 -19.02 1.07 1.37
CA ARG A 10 -19.30 1.99 0.25
C ARG A 10 -19.19 1.32 -1.12
N TYR A 11 -18.21 0.43 -1.30
CA TYR A 11 -17.87 -0.13 -2.61
C TYR A 11 -18.19 -1.62 -2.76
N ALA A 12 -18.85 -2.25 -1.79
CA ALA A 12 -19.17 -3.68 -1.78
C ALA A 12 -19.83 -4.19 -3.08
N ASN A 13 -20.66 -3.36 -3.71
CA ASN A 13 -21.42 -3.73 -4.91
C ASN A 13 -20.68 -3.41 -6.22
N SER A 14 -19.44 -2.90 -6.17
CA SER A 14 -18.61 -2.62 -7.35
C SER A 14 -17.22 -3.24 -7.15
N PRO A 15 -16.98 -4.45 -7.68
CA PRO A 15 -15.70 -5.13 -7.52
C PRO A 15 -14.52 -4.30 -8.02
N ALA A 16 -14.69 -3.55 -9.12
CA ALA A 16 -13.65 -2.68 -9.66
C ALA A 16 -13.32 -1.52 -8.70
N ALA A 17 -14.34 -0.82 -8.19
CA ALA A 17 -14.13 0.28 -7.25
C ALA A 17 -13.58 -0.20 -5.91
N LEU A 18 -14.03 -1.38 -5.45
CA LEU A 18 -13.52 -2.00 -4.22
C LEU A 18 -12.04 -2.37 -4.36
N ALA A 19 -11.63 -2.91 -5.51
CA ALA A 19 -10.24 -3.22 -5.78
C ALA A 19 -9.37 -1.95 -5.82
N GLU A 20 -9.84 -0.88 -6.46
CA GLU A 20 -9.15 0.41 -6.49
C GLU A 20 -9.00 1.01 -5.09
N ALA A 21 -10.08 1.05 -4.32
CA ALA A 21 -10.05 1.55 -2.95
C ALA A 21 -9.17 0.69 -2.03
N GLY A 22 -9.13 -0.63 -2.26
CA GLY A 22 -8.23 -1.56 -1.57
C GLY A 22 -6.76 -1.28 -1.87
N VAL A 23 -6.40 -1.03 -3.14
CA VAL A 23 -5.03 -0.63 -3.53
C VAL A 23 -4.65 0.67 -2.85
N ALA A 24 -5.52 1.69 -2.88
CA ALA A 24 -5.26 2.97 -2.24
C ALA A 24 -5.08 2.83 -0.72
N TYR A 25 -5.93 2.03 -0.06
CA TYR A 25 -5.83 1.77 1.38
C TYR A 25 -4.51 1.06 1.73
N ALA A 26 -4.12 0.02 0.98
CA ALA A 26 -2.87 -0.69 1.21
C ALA A 26 -1.63 0.18 0.96
N THR A 27 -1.65 1.01 -0.10
CA THR A 27 -0.58 1.99 -0.36
C THR A 27 -0.38 2.91 0.84
N ASP A 28 -1.46 3.49 1.36
CA ASP A 28 -1.41 4.41 2.49
C ASP A 28 -0.85 3.74 3.76
N GLN A 29 -1.32 2.53 4.08
CA GLN A 29 -0.78 1.75 5.20
C GLN A 29 0.72 1.48 5.07
N ILE A 30 1.19 1.19 3.86
CA ILE A 30 2.61 0.93 3.60
C ILE A 30 3.43 2.22 3.77
N VAL A 31 2.93 3.36 3.29
CA VAL A 31 3.59 4.66 3.47
C VAL A 31 3.76 4.98 4.95
N ASP A 32 2.72 4.78 5.76
CA ASP A 32 2.78 4.99 7.21
C ASP A 32 3.83 4.10 7.89
N LEU A 33 3.88 2.81 7.52
CA LEU A 33 4.87 1.87 8.06
C LEU A 33 6.31 2.26 7.68
N LEU A 34 6.53 2.64 6.42
CA LEU A 34 7.85 3.10 5.96
C LEU A 34 8.29 4.38 6.66
N ALA A 35 7.36 5.33 6.86
CA ALA A 35 7.61 6.56 7.60
C ALA A 35 7.93 6.30 9.08
N ALA A 36 7.31 5.27 9.68
CA ALA A 36 7.61 4.80 11.03
C ALA A 36 8.95 4.06 11.14
N GLY A 37 9.63 3.79 10.03
CA GLY A 37 10.99 3.23 10.02
C GLY A 37 11.08 1.72 10.16
N VAL A 38 10.02 0.97 9.80
CA VAL A 38 10.07 -0.51 9.86
C VAL A 38 11.17 -1.09 8.96
N ASP A 39 11.71 -2.24 9.35
CA ASP A 39 12.80 -2.91 8.62
C ASP A 39 12.36 -3.44 7.24
N GLY A 40 11.08 -3.79 7.10
CA GLY A 40 10.56 -4.34 5.86
C GLY A 40 9.06 -4.61 5.90
N ILE A 41 8.50 -4.90 4.73
CA ILE A 41 7.09 -5.19 4.53
C ILE A 41 6.98 -6.44 3.67
N HIS A 42 6.27 -7.45 4.18
CA HIS A 42 5.95 -8.67 3.44
C HIS A 42 4.52 -8.60 2.92
N LEU A 43 4.34 -8.65 1.60
CA LEU A 43 3.02 -8.52 0.97
C LEU A 43 2.51 -9.89 0.50
N TYR A 44 1.39 -10.34 1.08
CA TYR A 44 0.65 -11.51 0.59
C TYR A 44 -0.08 -11.16 -0.70
N THR A 45 0.39 -11.73 -1.81
CA THR A 45 -0.11 -11.39 -3.16
C THR A 45 -1.41 -12.10 -3.51
N MET A 46 -1.75 -13.20 -2.81
CA MET A 46 -2.94 -14.02 -3.10
C MET A 46 -3.04 -14.44 -4.57
N ASN A 47 -1.90 -14.76 -5.21
CA ASN A 47 -1.77 -15.05 -6.64
C ASN A 47 -2.28 -13.92 -7.57
N ARG A 48 -2.31 -12.68 -7.09
CA ARG A 48 -2.76 -11.48 -7.82
C ARG A 48 -1.59 -10.50 -8.04
N PRO A 49 -0.68 -10.80 -8.98
CA PRO A 49 0.52 -10.00 -9.18
C PRO A 49 0.22 -8.60 -9.72
N GLU A 50 -0.91 -8.38 -10.39
CA GLU A 50 -1.31 -7.06 -10.87
C GLU A 50 -1.57 -6.08 -9.72
N THR A 51 -2.35 -6.50 -8.72
CA THR A 51 -2.61 -5.70 -7.50
C THR A 51 -1.31 -5.36 -6.80
N THR A 52 -0.42 -6.34 -6.64
CA THR A 52 0.92 -6.11 -6.07
C THR A 52 1.73 -5.11 -6.88
N ARG A 53 1.78 -5.23 -8.21
CA ARG A 53 2.54 -4.28 -9.06
C ARG A 53 2.01 -2.86 -8.92
N ARG A 54 0.69 -2.67 -8.86
CA ARG A 54 0.08 -1.34 -8.64
C ARG A 54 0.52 -0.73 -7.30
N ILE A 55 0.42 -1.50 -6.22
CA ILE A 55 0.86 -1.05 -4.88
C ILE A 55 2.35 -0.68 -4.89
N MET A 56 3.20 -1.56 -5.42
CA MET A 56 4.65 -1.34 -5.48
C MET A 56 5.03 -0.15 -6.37
N GLY A 57 4.26 0.11 -7.44
CA GLY A 57 4.42 1.29 -8.29
C GLY A 57 4.10 2.59 -7.57
N ASN A 58 2.99 2.63 -6.81
CA ASN A 58 2.56 3.81 -6.05
C ASN A 58 3.61 4.27 -5.03
N ILE A 59 4.34 3.33 -4.43
CA ILE A 59 5.36 3.61 -3.41
C ILE A 59 6.80 3.61 -3.97
N GLY A 60 6.97 3.61 -5.28
CA GLY A 60 8.27 3.37 -5.92
C GLY A 60 9.37 4.35 -5.48
N GLN A 61 9.06 5.64 -5.37
CA GLN A 61 10.00 6.67 -4.89
C GLN A 61 10.08 6.70 -3.36
N ILE A 62 8.95 6.58 -2.67
CA ILE A 62 8.88 6.56 -1.20
C ILE A 62 9.78 5.46 -0.64
N ARG A 63 9.68 4.25 -1.20
CA ARG A 63 10.52 3.11 -0.81
C ARG A 63 12.01 3.37 -1.03
N LYS A 64 12.39 4.03 -2.14
CA LYS A 64 13.81 4.35 -2.42
C LYS A 64 14.38 5.30 -1.38
N THR A 65 13.59 6.29 -0.95
CA THR A 65 13.99 7.23 0.10
C THR A 65 14.03 6.57 1.47
N ALA A 66 13.07 5.69 1.77
CA ALA A 66 12.99 4.98 3.04
C ALA A 66 14.07 3.89 3.20
N SER A 67 14.73 3.47 2.12
CA SER A 67 15.86 2.54 2.18
C SER A 67 17.02 3.12 3.02
N PRO A 68 17.84 2.27 3.67
CA PRO A 68 19.03 2.72 4.41
C PRO A 68 19.93 3.66 3.59
N GLU A 69 20.17 3.34 2.32
CA GLU A 69 20.95 4.17 1.38
C GLU A 69 20.32 5.54 1.08
N GLY A 70 19.00 5.65 1.19
CA GLY A 70 18.25 6.90 0.97
C GLY A 70 18.24 7.81 2.19
N ARG A 71 18.32 7.23 3.40
CA ARG A 71 18.33 7.97 4.67
C ARG A 71 19.64 8.74 4.92
N GLU A 72 20.75 8.31 4.34
CA GLU A 72 22.05 9.00 4.46
C GLU A 72 22.17 10.25 3.57
N LYS A 73 21.21 10.47 2.65
CA LYS A 73 21.27 11.54 1.63
C LYS A 73 20.24 12.66 1.80
N GLY A 74 19.43 12.63 2.85
CA GLY A 74 18.39 13.63 3.13
C GLY A 74 18.65 14.36 4.44
#